data_AF-A0A3C0KAN8-F1
#
_entry.id   AF-A0A3C0KAN8-F1
#
_cell.length_a   1.000
_cell.length_b   1.000
_cell.length_c   1.000
_cell.angle_alpha   90.00
_cell.angle_beta   90.00
_cell.angle_gamma   90.00
#
_symmetry.space_group_name_H-M   'P 1'
#
loop_
_entity.id
_entity.type
_entity.pdbx_description
1 polymer ?
#
loop_
_entity_poly.entity_id
_entity_poly.type
_entity_poly.pdbx_seq_one_letter_code
_entity_poly.pdbx_strand_id
1 'polypeptide(L)'
;MRAASLPLGDASKLVSGWVLGAATYALLHQLGPWDLGLPSAVAAVVTAFGIVIGAPLPHVLIAGLLWTVPAGGLLPEPAMVQNAVAGVGRFLLLAIPFFLLAGVLMASGGLAERLVLLASSLVGHRRGGLAQTTLLTNVMFSGVSGSSVADAAFGGKVLAPALIKRGYAPGKAAAIVAATSVLPNIIP
;
A
#
# COMPACT_ATOMS: atom_id res chain seq x y z
N MET A 1 -14.08 23.57 0.32
CA MET A 1 -14.04 22.12 0.04
C MET A 1 -13.69 21.92 -1.43
N ARG A 2 -12.40 21.84 -1.77
CA ARG A 2 -11.98 21.45 -3.12
C ARG A 2 -12.02 19.93 -3.17
N ALA A 3 -12.92 19.38 -3.97
CA ALA A 3 -12.94 17.96 -4.30
C ALA A 3 -11.53 17.59 -4.77
N ALA A 4 -10.84 16.73 -4.01
CA ALA A 4 -9.65 16.08 -4.49
C ALA A 4 -10.12 15.20 -5.65
N SER A 5 -9.89 15.67 -6.87
CA SER A 5 -9.97 14.85 -8.07
C SER A 5 -9.03 13.68 -7.83
N LEU A 6 -9.60 12.53 -7.48
CA LEU A 6 -8.90 11.26 -7.52
C LEU A 6 -8.16 11.21 -8.85
N PRO A 7 -6.85 10.88 -8.88
CA PRO A 7 -6.21 10.55 -10.12
C PRO A 7 -6.89 9.27 -10.59
N LEU A 8 -7.97 9.42 -11.35
CA LEU A 8 -8.51 8.40 -12.23
C LEU A 8 -7.39 8.17 -13.23
N GLY A 9 -6.42 7.35 -12.83
CA GLY A 9 -5.36 6.87 -13.70
C GLY A 9 -6.08 6.26 -14.89
N ASP A 10 -5.93 6.91 -16.04
CA ASP A 10 -6.39 6.53 -17.36
C ASP A 10 -7.06 5.16 -17.38
N ALA A 11 -8.39 5.11 -17.40
CA ALA A 11 -9.12 3.86 -17.57
C ALA A 11 -8.64 3.11 -18.82
N SER A 12 -8.10 3.82 -19.82
CA SER A 12 -7.42 3.28 -20.98
C SER A 12 -6.16 2.46 -20.65
N LYS A 13 -5.39 2.81 -19.61
CA LYS A 13 -4.21 2.06 -19.15
C LYS A 13 -4.59 0.77 -18.43
N LEU A 14 -5.70 0.80 -17.67
CA LEU A 14 -6.27 -0.41 -17.07
C LEU A 14 -6.76 -1.34 -18.17
N VAL A 15 -7.58 -0.84 -19.10
CA VAL A 15 -8.10 -1.63 -20.23
C VAL A 15 -6.97 -2.16 -21.11
N SER A 16 -5.94 -1.35 -21.42
CA SER A 16 -4.79 -1.82 -22.18
C SER A 16 -4.00 -2.90 -21.44
N GLY A 17 -3.91 -2.82 -20.11
CA GLY A 17 -3.26 -3.84 -19.28
C GLY A 17 -4.02 -5.18 -19.30
N TRP A 18 -5.35 -5.13 -19.23
CA TRP A 18 -6.21 -6.32 -19.37
C TRP A 18 -6.10 -6.93 -20.78
N VAL A 19 -6.10 -6.10 -21.82
CA VAL A 19 -5.98 -6.54 -23.21
C VAL A 19 -4.60 -7.13 -23.49
N LEU A 20 -3.52 -6.51 -23.00
CA LEU A 20 -2.17 -7.05 -23.09
C LEU A 20 -2.02 -8.35 -22.31
N GLY A 21 -2.59 -8.43 -21.10
CA GLY A 21 -2.60 -9.65 -20.29
C GLY A 21 -3.35 -10.81 -20.96
N ALA A 22 -4.54 -10.54 -21.51
CA ALA A 22 -5.32 -11.53 -22.24
C ALA A 22 -4.66 -11.94 -23.56
N ALA A 23 -4.06 -11.00 -24.29
CA ALA A 23 -3.36 -11.26 -25.54
C ALA A 23 -2.08 -12.07 -25.31
N THR A 24 -1.30 -11.75 -24.27
CA THR A 24 -0.13 -12.54 -23.88
C THR A 24 -0.52 -13.93 -23.41
N TYR A 25 -1.55 -14.07 -22.59
CA TYR A 25 -2.10 -15.38 -22.18
C TYR A 25 -2.53 -16.23 -23.39
N ALA A 26 -3.28 -15.64 -24.33
CA ALA A 26 -3.74 -16.32 -25.54
C ALA A 26 -2.58 -16.71 -26.47
N LEU A 27 -1.52 -15.90 -26.53
CA LEU A 27 -0.30 -16.19 -27.30
C LEU A 27 0.50 -17.34 -26.67
N LEU A 28 0.58 -17.37 -25.33
CA LEU A 28 1.30 -18.41 -24.60
C LEU A 28 0.62 -19.77 -24.67
N HIS A 29 -0.71 -19.78 -24.66
CA HIS A 29 -1.47 -21.02 -24.85
C HIS A 29 -1.26 -21.62 -26.27
N GLN A 30 -0.90 -20.81 -27.26
CA GLN A 30 -0.58 -21.28 -28.62
C GLN A 30 0.86 -21.78 -28.76
N LEU A 31 1.77 -21.38 -27.88
CA LEU A 31 3.20 -21.71 -27.98
C LEU A 31 3.57 -23.08 -27.36
N GLY A 32 2.59 -23.86 -26.88
CA GLY A 32 2.80 -25.19 -26.31
C GLY A 32 3.37 -25.15 -24.87
N PRO A 33 3.28 -26.27 -24.13
CA PRO A 33 3.88 -26.36 -22.79
C PRO A 33 5.40 -26.43 -22.93
N TRP A 34 6.07 -25.36 -22.53
CA TRP A 34 7.52 -25.33 -22.39
C TRP A 34 7.82 -25.91 -21.02
N ASP A 35 8.05 -27.22 -20.95
CA ASP A 35 8.31 -27.92 -19.69
C ASP A 35 9.73 -27.61 -19.19
N LEU A 36 9.92 -26.36 -18.75
CA LEU A 36 11.18 -25.77 -18.31
C LEU A 36 11.57 -26.27 -16.90
N GLY A 37 10.70 -27.04 -16.23
CA GLY A 37 10.91 -27.58 -14.88
C GLY A 37 11.01 -26.55 -13.75
N LEU A 38 10.89 -25.25 -14.08
CA LEU A 38 11.11 -24.12 -13.16
C LEU A 38 9.96 -23.09 -13.21
N PRO A 39 8.70 -23.48 -12.93
CA PRO A 39 7.57 -22.56 -12.98
C PRO A 39 7.71 -21.38 -12.00
N SER A 40 8.37 -21.57 -10.86
CA SER A 40 8.64 -20.50 -9.89
C SER A 40 9.63 -19.45 -10.40
N ALA A 41 10.60 -19.84 -11.21
CA ALA A 41 11.56 -18.92 -11.82
C ALA A 41 10.88 -18.04 -12.87
N VAL A 42 9.98 -18.61 -13.68
CA VAL A 42 9.18 -17.86 -14.66
C VAL A 42 8.31 -16.81 -13.95
N ALA A 43 7.59 -17.21 -12.89
CA ALA A 43 6.83 -16.27 -12.08
C ALA A 43 7.69 -15.12 -11.54
N ALA A 44 8.88 -15.42 -11.02
CA ALA A 44 9.80 -14.42 -10.47
C ALA A 44 10.29 -13.44 -11.55
N VAL A 45 10.66 -13.93 -12.73
CA VAL A 45 11.14 -13.09 -13.84
C VAL A 45 10.03 -12.18 -14.36
N VAL A 46 8.83 -12.72 -14.60
CA VAL A 46 7.68 -11.94 -15.08
C VAL A 46 7.27 -10.88 -14.06
N THR A 47 7.23 -11.24 -12.78
CA THR A 47 6.92 -10.29 -11.70
C THR A 47 7.98 -9.21 -11.57
N ALA A 48 9.27 -9.57 -11.58
CA ALA A 48 10.38 -8.63 -11.49
C ALA A 48 10.39 -7.65 -12.67
N PHE A 49 10.19 -8.15 -13.90
CA PHE A 49 10.05 -7.31 -15.07
C PHE A 49 8.88 -6.33 -14.93
N GLY A 50 7.72 -6.82 -14.48
CA GLY A 50 6.54 -6.01 -14.17
C GLY A 50 6.81 -4.89 -13.16
N ILE A 51 7.60 -5.15 -12.12
CA ILE A 51 7.98 -4.15 -11.12
C ILE A 51 8.91 -3.10 -11.74
N VAL A 52 9.88 -3.51 -12.56
CA VAL A 52 10.84 -2.60 -13.21
C VAL A 52 10.13 -1.63 -14.17
N ILE A 53 9.08 -2.07 -14.88
CA ILE A 53 8.27 -1.20 -15.73
C ILE A 53 7.27 -0.32 -14.94
N GLY A 54 7.25 -0.42 -13.61
CA GLY A 54 6.39 0.37 -12.74
C GLY A 54 4.91 -0.02 -12.80
N ALA A 55 4.59 -1.25 -13.23
CA ALA A 55 3.22 -1.72 -13.26
C ALA A 55 2.69 -1.96 -11.82
N PRO A 56 1.38 -1.82 -11.57
CA PRO A 56 0.84 -1.98 -10.23
C PRO A 56 1.04 -3.40 -9.69
N LEU A 57 1.49 -3.50 -8.43
CA LEU A 57 1.88 -4.77 -7.78
C LEU A 57 0.87 -5.92 -7.94
N PRO A 58 -0.46 -5.72 -7.80
CA PRO A 58 -1.42 -6.81 -7.96
C PRO A 58 -1.42 -7.41 -9.38
N HIS A 59 -1.24 -6.57 -10.41
CA HIS A 59 -1.30 -7.01 -11.81
C HIS A 59 -0.07 -7.85 -12.17
N VAL A 60 1.11 -7.44 -11.69
CA VAL A 60 2.36 -8.15 -11.98
C VAL A 60 2.43 -9.50 -11.26
N LEU A 61 1.84 -9.61 -10.06
CA LEU A 61 1.71 -10.88 -9.34
C LEU A 61 0.74 -11.85 -10.05
N ILE A 62 -0.40 -11.33 -10.54
CA ILE A 62 -1.36 -12.13 -11.34
C ILE A 62 -0.71 -12.57 -12.66
N ALA A 63 -0.03 -11.67 -13.35
CA ALA A 63 0.68 -11.99 -14.58
C ALA A 63 1.76 -13.06 -14.35
N GLY A 64 2.57 -12.93 -13.29
CA GLY A 64 3.56 -13.94 -12.91
C GLY A 64 2.93 -15.30 -12.65
N LEU A 65 1.79 -15.34 -11.95
CA LEU A 65 1.03 -16.56 -11.69
C LEU A 65 0.52 -17.21 -12.99
N LEU A 66 -0.10 -16.44 -13.89
CA LEU A 66 -0.64 -16.96 -15.15
C LEU A 66 0.46 -17.52 -16.07
N TRP A 67 1.65 -16.94 -16.04
CA TRP A 67 2.81 -17.42 -16.79
C TRP A 67 3.40 -18.74 -16.26
N THR A 68 2.99 -19.23 -15.08
CA THR A 68 3.44 -20.54 -14.57
C THR A 68 2.75 -21.72 -15.24
N VAL A 69 1.56 -21.52 -15.80
CA VAL A 69 0.75 -22.57 -16.46
C VAL A 69 1.47 -23.14 -17.69
N PRO A 70 1.91 -22.35 -18.68
CA PRO A 70 2.65 -22.87 -19.83
C PRO A 70 4.07 -23.34 -19.49
N ALA A 71 4.57 -23.07 -18.28
CA ALA A 71 5.92 -23.41 -17.82
C ALA A 71 6.02 -24.73 -17.04
N GLY A 72 4.97 -25.56 -17.06
CA GLY A 72 4.93 -26.83 -16.32
C GLY A 72 4.43 -26.70 -14.88
N GLY A 73 3.56 -25.72 -14.60
CA GLY A 73 2.95 -25.54 -13.28
C GLY A 73 2.20 -26.80 -12.81
N LEU A 74 2.45 -27.22 -11.56
CA LEU A 74 1.87 -28.43 -10.98
C LEU A 74 0.38 -28.29 -10.60
N LEU A 75 -0.11 -27.06 -10.47
CA LEU A 75 -1.47 -26.78 -10.04
C LEU A 75 -2.38 -26.52 -11.25
N PRO A 76 -3.54 -27.19 -11.34
CA PRO A 76 -4.56 -26.85 -12.32
C PRO A 76 -5.04 -25.40 -12.15
N GLU A 77 -5.41 -24.73 -13.26
CA GLU A 77 -5.87 -23.34 -13.23
C GLU A 77 -6.95 -23.03 -12.18
N PRO A 78 -8.00 -23.85 -11.99
CA PRO A 78 -9.00 -23.60 -10.96
C PRO A 78 -8.41 -23.58 -9.53
N ALA A 79 -7.42 -24.44 -9.26
CA ALA A 79 -6.76 -24.50 -7.96
C ALA A 79 -5.87 -23.27 -7.72
N MET A 80 -5.28 -22.70 -8.78
CA MET A 80 -4.50 -21.47 -8.69
C MET A 80 -5.40 -20.27 -8.36
N VAL A 81 -6.54 -20.14 -9.04
CA VAL A 81 -7.53 -19.09 -8.74
C VAL A 81 -8.04 -19.23 -7.31
N GLN A 82 -8.35 -20.45 -6.88
CA GLN A 82 -8.85 -20.69 -5.53
C GLN A 82 -7.81 -20.39 -4.44
N ASN A 83 -6.54 -20.72 -4.67
CA ASN A 83 -5.44 -20.35 -3.77
C ASN A 83 -5.20 -18.83 -3.74
N ALA A 84 -5.30 -18.14 -4.88
CA ALA A 84 -5.19 -16.69 -4.94
C ALA A 84 -6.32 -16.02 -4.13
N VAL A 85 -7.55 -16.50 -4.28
CA VAL A 85 -8.72 -16.01 -3.52
C VAL A 85 -8.59 -16.34 -2.03
N ALA A 86 -8.13 -17.54 -1.67
CA ALA A 86 -7.92 -17.94 -0.29
C ALA A 86 -6.77 -17.15 0.39
N GLY A 87 -5.74 -16.76 -0.37
CA GLY A 87 -4.64 -15.93 0.09
C GLY A 87 -5.08 -14.51 0.48
N VAL A 88 -6.13 -13.99 -0.16
CA VAL A 88 -6.84 -12.79 0.31
C VAL A 88 -7.77 -13.19 1.47
N GLY A 89 -7.17 -13.50 2.61
CA GLY A 89 -7.90 -13.97 3.78
C GLY A 89 -9.01 -12.99 4.18
N ARG A 90 -10.17 -13.53 4.59
CA ARG A 90 -11.31 -12.75 5.11
C ARG A 90 -10.91 -11.78 6.24
N PHE A 91 -9.85 -12.12 6.98
CA PHE A 91 -9.26 -11.26 8.01
C PHE A 91 -8.70 -9.96 7.43
N LEU A 92 -7.92 -9.97 6.35
CA LEU A 92 -7.38 -8.74 5.75
C LEU A 92 -8.49 -7.85 5.20
N LEU A 93 -9.51 -8.45 4.58
CA LEU A 93 -10.66 -7.73 4.02
C LEU A 93 -11.46 -6.97 5.08
N LEU A 94 -11.52 -7.49 6.31
CA LEU A 94 -12.15 -6.82 7.45
C LEU A 94 -11.16 -5.91 8.21
N ALA A 95 -9.90 -6.30 8.32
CA ALA A 95 -8.88 -5.56 9.05
C ALA A 95 -8.66 -4.17 8.45
N ILE A 96 -8.52 -4.04 7.14
CA ILE A 96 -8.33 -2.75 6.47
C ILE A 96 -9.43 -1.73 6.82
N PRO A 97 -10.73 -2.03 6.63
CA PRO A 97 -11.79 -1.07 6.97
C PRO A 97 -11.90 -0.82 8.47
N PHE A 98 -11.69 -1.82 9.34
CA PHE A 98 -11.74 -1.59 10.79
C PHE A 98 -10.56 -0.74 11.30
N PHE A 99 -9.35 -0.95 10.80
CA PHE A 99 -8.21 -0.09 11.14
C PHE A 99 -8.38 1.32 10.59
N LEU A 100 -8.89 1.47 9.36
CA LEU A 100 -9.20 2.78 8.80
C LEU A 100 -10.30 3.49 9.61
N LEU A 101 -11.35 2.77 10.00
CA LEU A 101 -12.43 3.28 10.84
C LEU A 101 -11.90 3.72 12.21
N ALA A 102 -11.08 2.90 12.86
CA ALA A 102 -10.44 3.25 14.12
C ALA A 102 -9.63 4.55 13.98
N GLY A 103 -8.80 4.66 12.93
CA GLY A 103 -8.02 5.87 12.68
C GLY A 103 -8.88 7.11 12.44
N VAL A 104 -9.98 6.97 11.69
CA VAL A 104 -10.94 8.07 11.47
C VAL A 104 -11.64 8.47 12.77
N LEU A 105 -12.09 7.50 13.59
CA LEU A 105 -12.73 7.76 14.88
C LEU A 105 -11.79 8.47 15.86
N MET A 106 -10.51 8.06 15.91
CA MET A 106 -9.49 8.71 16.74
C MET A 106 -9.21 10.16 16.28
N ALA A 107 -9.22 10.40 14.97
CA ALA A 107 -9.11 11.73 14.39
C ALA A 107 -10.33 12.61 14.70
N SER A 108 -11.55 12.08 14.54
CA SER A 108 -12.78 12.84 14.81
C SER A 108 -13.08 13.03 16.30
N GLY A 109 -12.62 12.12 17.15
CA GLY A 109 -12.83 12.16 18.61
C GLY A 109 -11.83 13.05 19.36
N GLY A 110 -10.92 13.74 18.67
CA GLY A 110 -9.92 14.63 19.29
C GLY A 110 -8.77 13.92 20.01
N LEU A 111 -8.74 12.57 20.02
CA LEU A 111 -7.62 11.82 20.59
C LEU A 111 -6.32 12.12 19.85
N ALA A 112 -6.41 12.21 18.53
CA ALA A 112 -5.35 12.65 17.64
C ALA A 112 -4.64 13.93 18.11
N GLU A 113 -5.42 14.95 18.43
CA GLU A 113 -4.92 16.26 18.85
C GLU A 113 -4.32 16.20 20.25
N ARG A 114 -4.91 15.41 21.15
CA ARG A 114 -4.34 15.14 22.49
C ARG A 114 -2.98 14.45 22.40
N LEU A 115 -2.81 13.49 21.49
CA LEU A 115 -1.51 12.84 21.24
C LEU A 115 -0.47 13.83 20.67
N VAL A 116 -0.89 14.74 19.79
CA VAL A 116 -0.02 15.82 19.30
C VAL A 116 0.43 16.74 20.45
N LEU A 117 -0.49 17.14 21.32
CA LEU A 117 -0.17 18.01 22.46
C LEU A 117 0.78 17.33 23.45
N LEU A 118 0.55 16.05 23.74
CA LEU A 118 1.44 15.25 24.58
C LEU A 118 2.84 15.12 23.95
N ALA A 119 2.93 14.75 22.68
CA ALA A 119 4.22 14.67 22.00
C ALA A 119 4.91 16.05 21.93
N SER A 120 4.15 17.13 21.76
CA SER A 120 4.67 18.49 21.76
C SER A 120 5.22 18.91 23.12
N SER A 121 4.61 18.49 24.23
CA SER A 121 5.12 18.80 25.56
C SER A 121 6.40 18.02 25.88
N LEU A 122 6.55 16.81 25.34
CA LEU A 122 7.73 15.95 25.54
C LEU A 122 8.96 16.37 24.72
N VAL A 123 8.78 16.68 23.43
CA VAL A 123 9.90 16.91 22.51
C VAL A 123 9.81 18.22 21.71
N GLY A 124 8.71 18.96 21.83
CA GLY A 124 8.48 20.19 21.05
C GLY A 124 9.47 21.32 21.37
N HIS A 125 10.07 21.31 22.56
CA HIS A 125 11.09 22.29 22.97
C HIS A 125 12.50 22.01 22.43
N ARG A 126 12.71 20.90 21.72
CA ARG A 126 14.00 20.53 21.12
C ARG A 126 14.18 21.22 19.76
N ARG A 127 15.41 21.33 19.26
CA ARG A 127 15.69 21.76 17.87
C ARG A 127 14.99 20.80 16.88
N GLY A 128 14.25 21.36 15.93
CA GLY A 128 13.39 20.56 15.04
C GLY A 128 12.16 19.97 15.74
N GLY A 129 11.77 20.53 16.89
CA GLY A 129 10.75 20.01 17.79
C GLY A 129 9.44 19.66 17.11
N LEU A 130 9.02 20.42 16.08
CA LEU A 130 7.80 20.09 15.34
C LEU A 130 7.91 18.75 14.57
N ALA A 131 9.00 18.49 13.87
CA ALA A 131 9.18 17.21 13.17
C ALA A 131 9.32 16.05 14.17
N GLN A 132 9.98 16.30 15.30
CA GLN A 132 10.08 15.34 16.41
C GLN A 132 8.72 15.05 17.04
N THR A 133 7.88 16.06 17.22
CA THR A 133 6.49 15.90 17.66
C THR A 133 5.70 15.08 16.66
N THR A 134 5.82 15.35 15.35
CA THR A 134 5.15 14.54 14.32
C THR A 134 5.58 13.08 14.38
N LEU A 135 6.89 12.83 14.49
CA LEU A 135 7.43 11.48 14.64
C LEU A 135 6.86 10.78 15.87
N LEU A 136 6.95 11.42 17.05
CA LEU A 136 6.52 10.83 18.31
C LEU A 136 5.00 10.64 18.38
N THR A 137 4.21 11.57 17.86
CA THR A 137 2.76 11.39 17.73
C THR A 137 2.45 10.21 16.83
N ASN A 138 3.16 10.08 15.71
CA ASN A 138 2.96 8.97 14.80
C ASN A 138 3.31 7.65 15.52
N VAL A 139 4.46 7.53 16.20
CA VAL A 139 4.80 6.36 17.03
C VAL A 139 3.68 5.98 18.01
N MET A 140 3.15 6.95 18.76
CA MET A 140 2.06 6.68 19.71
C MET A 140 0.78 6.22 19.01
N PHE A 141 0.48 6.75 17.84
CA PHE A 141 -0.67 6.37 17.04
C PHE A 141 -0.48 5.01 16.35
N SER A 142 0.72 4.73 15.82
CA SER A 142 1.12 3.47 15.18
C SER A 142 0.91 2.29 16.13
N GLY A 143 1.30 2.42 17.40
CA GLY A 143 1.12 1.36 18.40
C GLY A 143 -0.34 1.02 18.68
N VAL A 144 -1.26 1.96 18.46
CA VAL A 144 -2.71 1.72 18.61
C VAL A 144 -3.32 1.25 17.28
N SER A 145 -2.86 1.79 16.17
CA SER A 145 -3.46 1.56 14.86
C SER A 145 -2.94 0.33 14.13
N GLY A 146 -1.70 -0.11 14.37
CA GLY A 146 -1.09 -1.31 13.79
C GLY A 146 -1.05 -1.36 12.25
N SER A 147 -1.28 -0.23 11.55
CA SER A 147 -1.48 -0.20 10.10
C SER A 147 -0.90 1.06 9.48
N SER A 148 0.05 0.88 8.55
CA SER A 148 0.64 1.99 7.80
C SER A 148 -0.37 2.78 6.98
N VAL A 149 -1.45 2.15 6.53
CA VAL A 149 -2.51 2.81 5.75
C VAL A 149 -3.32 3.75 6.64
N ALA A 150 -3.64 3.30 7.86
CA ALA A 150 -4.36 4.12 8.82
C ALA A 150 -3.50 5.31 9.29
N ASP A 151 -2.21 5.09 9.53
CA ASP A 151 -1.25 6.14 9.87
C ASP A 151 -1.08 7.18 8.76
N ALA A 152 -1.10 6.75 7.48
CA ALA A 152 -1.05 7.68 6.36
C ALA A 152 -2.32 8.53 6.26
N ALA A 153 -3.50 7.92 6.49
CA ALA A 153 -4.78 8.63 6.51
C ALA A 153 -4.85 9.64 7.66
N PHE A 154 -4.41 9.24 8.86
CA PHE A 154 -4.27 10.10 10.03
C PHE A 154 -3.29 11.23 9.78
N GLY A 155 -2.07 10.90 9.35
CA GLY A 155 -1.01 11.86 9.12
C GLY A 155 -1.38 12.89 8.05
N GLY A 156 -2.07 12.48 7.00
CA GLY A 156 -2.56 13.38 5.97
C GLY A 156 -3.64 14.35 6.47
N LYS A 157 -4.54 13.91 7.36
CA LYS A 157 -5.65 14.74 7.86
C LYS A 157 -5.31 15.59 9.08
N VAL A 158 -4.41 15.11 9.95
CA VAL A 158 -4.10 15.73 11.25
C VAL A 158 -2.72 16.35 11.25
N LEU A 159 -1.68 15.59 10.88
CA LEU A 159 -0.29 16.01 11.00
C LEU A 159 0.15 16.97 9.89
N ALA A 160 -0.20 16.69 8.64
CA ALA A 160 0.19 17.50 7.49
C ALA A 160 -0.34 18.95 7.57
N PRO A 161 -1.62 19.21 7.90
CA PRO A 161 -2.10 20.58 8.08
C PRO A 161 -1.41 21.31 9.24
N ALA A 162 -1.09 20.61 10.34
CA ALA A 162 -0.38 21.19 11.47
C ALA A 162 1.07 21.59 11.12
N LEU A 163 1.76 20.77 10.32
CA LEU A 163 3.09 21.06 9.78
C LEU A 163 3.07 22.29 8.87
N ILE A 164 2.11 22.35 7.94
CA ILE A 164 1.97 23.46 6.99
C ILE A 164 1.68 24.78 7.72
N LYS A 165 0.77 24.78 8.72
CA LYS A 165 0.46 25.96 9.54
C LYS A 165 1.67 26.55 10.26
N ARG A 166 2.70 25.73 10.53
CA ARG A 166 3.94 26.13 11.21
C ARG A 166 5.11 26.41 10.23
N GLY A 167 4.81 26.58 8.94
CA GLY A 167 5.77 27.06 7.94
C GLY A 167 6.49 25.96 7.14
N TYR A 168 6.07 24.69 7.25
CA TYR A 168 6.64 23.64 6.41
C TYR A 168 6.03 23.68 5.01
N ALA A 169 6.87 23.57 3.98
CA ALA A 169 6.40 23.40 2.61
C ALA A 169 5.51 22.14 2.52
N PRO A 170 4.40 22.15 1.76
CA PRO A 170 3.49 21.01 1.64
C PRO A 170 4.18 19.69 1.26
N GLY A 171 5.15 19.74 0.33
CA GLY A 171 5.95 18.56 -0.04
C GLY A 171 6.79 18.01 1.11
N LYS A 172 7.37 18.90 1.94
CA LYS A 172 8.13 18.50 3.12
C LYS A 172 7.22 17.92 4.21
N ALA A 173 6.03 18.47 4.39
CA ALA A 173 5.03 17.92 5.30
C ALA A 173 4.57 16.53 4.87
N ALA A 174 4.27 16.34 3.58
CA ALA A 174 3.91 15.06 3.00
C ALA A 174 5.05 14.03 3.14
N ALA A 175 6.30 14.42 2.90
CA ALA A 175 7.45 13.54 3.05
C ALA A 175 7.63 13.07 4.51
N ILE A 176 7.47 13.95 5.50
CA ILE A 176 7.56 13.59 6.92
C ILE A 176 6.43 12.63 7.30
N VAL A 177 5.20 12.91 6.86
CA VAL A 177 4.06 12.02 7.10
C VAL A 177 4.32 10.65 6.48
N ALA A 178 4.71 10.59 5.19
CA ALA A 178 4.98 9.34 4.50
C ALA A 178 6.09 8.52 5.17
N ALA A 179 7.18 9.17 5.60
CA ALA A 179 8.28 8.51 6.29
C ALA A 179 7.86 7.93 7.65
N THR A 180 6.98 8.63 8.37
CA THR A 180 6.53 8.20 9.70
C THR A 180 5.41 7.15 9.63
N SER A 181 4.60 7.10 8.57
CA SER A 181 3.54 6.08 8.42
C SER A 181 4.04 4.64 8.25
N VAL A 182 5.34 4.41 8.09
CA VAL A 182 5.91 3.06 8.00
C VAL A 182 6.18 2.46 9.40
N LEU A 183 6.12 3.27 10.45
CA LEU A 183 6.42 2.88 11.83
C LEU A 183 5.58 1.72 12.40
N PRO A 184 4.29 1.51 12.04
CA PRO A 184 3.51 0.37 12.54
C PRO A 184 4.13 -0.99 12.24
N ASN A 185 4.92 -1.10 11.16
CA ASN A 185 5.58 -2.36 10.79
C ASN A 185 6.97 -2.51 11.45
N ILE A 186 7.48 -1.45 12.10
CA ILE A 186 8.82 -1.41 12.69
C ILE A 186 8.75 -1.50 14.22
N ILE A 187 7.77 -0.83 14.82
CA ILE A 187 7.59 -0.76 16.27
C ILE A 187 6.47 -1.74 16.64
N PRO A 188 6.80 -2.86 17.32
CA PRO A 188 5.84 -3.89 17.69
C PRO A 188 4.84 -3.45 18.76
#